data_AF-A0A7S4KCS7-F1
#
_entry.id   AF-A0A7S4KCS7-F1
#
_cell.length_a   1.000
_cell.length_b   1.000
_cell.length_c   1.000
_cell.angle_alpha   90.00
_cell.angle_beta   90.00
_cell.angle_gamma   90.00
#
_symmetry.space_group_name_H-M   'P 1'
#
loop_
_entity.id
_entity.type
_entity.pdbx_description
1 polymer ?
#
loop_
_entity_poly.entity_id
_entity_poly.type
_entity_poly.pdbx_seq_one_letter_code
_entity_poly.pdbx_strand_id
1 'polypeptide(L)'
;EEDPCVGATNEEKEREKEEKERQEREKEEREKEEREREEALDEFLKTHNLFEHKERLLDAGLTTPKSYAHVQPSMLKQCGVPLAAAKEASLSIKQATFESKAAEEEEQEEESEEESE
;
A
#
# COMPACT_ATOMS: atom_id res chain seq x y z
N GLU A 1 36.12 46.48 0.64
CA GLU A 1 34.95 45.60 0.68
C GLU A 1 34.40 45.53 -0.73
N GLU A 2 34.59 44.41 -1.41
CA GLU A 2 33.83 44.09 -2.61
C GLU A 2 33.32 42.66 -2.42
N ASP A 3 32.04 42.58 -2.08
CA ASP A 3 31.27 41.33 -2.04
C ASP A 3 31.19 40.77 -3.47
N PRO A 4 31.76 39.58 -3.77
CA PRO A 4 31.50 38.95 -5.04
C PRO A 4 30.08 38.40 -4.99
N CYS A 5 29.15 39.15 -5.58
CA CYS A 5 27.84 38.68 -6.02
C CYS A 5 28.02 37.32 -6.71
N VAL A 6 27.69 36.23 -6.00
CA VAL A 6 27.77 34.86 -6.47
C VAL A 6 26.69 34.66 -7.53
N GLY A 7 27.03 34.97 -8.78
CA GLY A 7 26.22 34.57 -9.92
C GLY A 7 26.45 33.08 -10.18
N ALA A 8 25.43 32.25 -9.94
CA ALA A 8 25.47 30.82 -10.25
C ALA A 8 25.97 30.61 -11.69
N THR A 9 27.02 29.81 -11.82
CA THR A 9 27.62 29.49 -13.12
C THR A 9 26.63 28.71 -13.99
N ASN A 10 26.79 28.72 -15.33
CA ASN A 10 25.88 27.96 -16.22
C ASN A 10 25.81 26.47 -15.85
N GLU A 11 26.92 25.90 -15.39
CA GLU A 11 27.02 24.50 -14.96
C GLU A 11 26.24 24.24 -13.65
N GLU A 12 26.22 25.23 -12.76
CA GLU A 12 25.44 25.20 -11.50
C GLU A 12 23.94 25.24 -11.78
N LYS A 13 23.52 26.04 -12.78
CA LYS A 13 22.11 26.10 -13.23
C LYS A 13 21.65 24.81 -13.90
N GLU A 14 22.51 24.12 -14.65
CA GLU A 14 22.16 22.82 -15.24
C GLU A 14 22.01 21.73 -14.18
N ARG A 15 22.90 21.69 -13.18
CA ARG A 15 22.77 20.75 -12.04
C ARG A 15 21.52 21.02 -11.21
N GLU A 16 21.20 22.29 -10.91
CA GLU A 16 19.99 22.65 -10.18
C GLU A 16 18.72 22.21 -10.93
N LYS A 17 18.72 22.35 -12.27
CA LYS A 17 17.61 21.89 -13.11
C LYS A 17 17.47 20.38 -13.11
N GLU A 18 18.57 19.64 -13.20
CA GLU A 18 18.58 18.18 -13.17
C GLU A 18 18.12 17.64 -11.80
N GLU A 19 18.59 18.25 -10.71
CA GLU A 19 18.16 17.89 -9.35
C GLU A 19 16.66 18.15 -9.15
N LYS A 20 16.15 19.28 -9.63
CA LYS A 20 14.73 19.60 -9.57
C LYS A 20 13.89 18.60 -10.37
N GLU A 21 14.33 18.21 -11.56
CA GLU A 21 13.62 17.22 -12.38
C GLU A 21 13.60 15.84 -11.69
N ARG A 22 14.69 15.45 -11.03
CA ARG A 22 14.75 14.21 -10.24
C ARG A 22 13.80 14.25 -9.04
N GLN A 23 13.74 15.37 -8.32
CA GLN A 23 12.81 15.54 -7.20
C GLN A 23 11.35 15.52 -7.66
N GLU A 24 11.02 16.13 -8.80
CA GLU A 24 9.68 16.10 -9.38
C GLU A 24 9.27 14.66 -9.75
N ARG A 25 10.18 13.88 -10.37
CA ARG A 25 9.91 12.46 -10.68
C ARG A 25 9.72 11.62 -9.41
N GLU A 26 10.57 11.77 -8.40
CA GLU A 26 10.44 11.02 -7.15
C GLU A 26 9.12 11.37 -6.44
N LYS A 27 8.71 12.64 -6.48
CA LYS A 27 7.44 13.08 -5.92
C LYS A 27 6.25 12.47 -6.69
N GLU A 28 6.29 12.48 -8.01
CA GLU A 28 5.25 11.87 -8.85
C GLU A 28 5.14 10.36 -8.60
N GLU A 29 6.26 9.66 -8.46
CA GLU A 29 6.30 8.23 -8.15
C GLU A 29 5.67 7.93 -6.78
N ARG A 30 5.99 8.73 -5.75
CA ARG A 30 5.37 8.60 -4.42
C ARG A 30 3.87 8.86 -4.44
N GLU A 31 3.42 9.92 -5.13
CA GLU A 31 1.99 10.23 -5.24
C GLU A 31 1.23 9.11 -6.00
N LYS A 32 1.89 8.51 -7.00
CA LYS A 32 1.34 7.36 -7.72
C LYS A 32 1.22 6.13 -6.82
N GLU A 33 2.28 5.79 -6.09
CA GLU A 33 2.27 4.66 -5.14
C GLU A 33 1.20 4.85 -4.05
N GLU A 34 1.03 6.08 -3.53
CA GLU A 34 0.00 6.40 -2.56
C GLU A 34 -1.41 6.18 -3.12
N ARG A 35 -1.66 6.59 -4.38
CA ARG A 35 -2.94 6.35 -5.05
C ARG A 35 -3.19 4.86 -5.27
N GLU A 36 -2.21 4.12 -5.78
CA GLU A 36 -2.33 2.67 -5.99
C GLU A 36 -2.61 1.94 -4.66
N ARG A 37 -1.97 2.40 -3.57
CA ARG A 37 -2.21 1.87 -2.22
C ARG A 37 -3.62 2.17 -1.71
N GLU A 38 -4.13 3.37 -1.96
CA GLU A 38 -5.51 3.73 -1.58
C GLU A 38 -6.54 2.94 -2.41
N GLU A 39 -6.34 2.83 -3.73
CA GLU A 39 -7.21 2.07 -4.61
C GLU A 39 -7.26 0.59 -4.22
N ALA A 40 -6.11 -0.02 -3.92
CA ALA A 40 -6.03 -1.40 -3.44
C ALA A 40 -6.76 -1.61 -2.11
N LEU A 41 -6.67 -0.65 -1.18
CA LEU A 41 -7.42 -0.70 0.07
C LEU A 41 -8.93 -0.59 -0.19
N ASP A 42 -9.35 0.32 -1.05
CA ASP A 42 -10.75 0.55 -1.38
C ASP A 42 -11.39 -0.67 -2.05
N GLU A 43 -10.68 -1.30 -2.99
CA GLU A 43 -11.10 -2.54 -3.62
C GLU A 43 -11.21 -3.68 -2.60
N PHE A 44 -10.21 -3.85 -1.74
CA PHE A 44 -10.23 -4.83 -0.67
C PHE A 44 -11.43 -4.64 0.28
N LEU A 45 -11.68 -3.40 0.69
CA LEU A 45 -12.81 -3.08 1.57
C LEU A 45 -14.16 -3.32 0.90
N LYS A 46 -14.28 -3.11 -0.41
CA LYS A 46 -15.51 -3.43 -1.16
C LYS A 46 -15.71 -4.94 -1.23
N THR A 47 -14.68 -5.69 -1.57
CA THR A 47 -14.72 -7.17 -1.67
C THR A 47 -15.18 -7.83 -0.37
N HIS A 48 -14.78 -7.29 0.78
CA HIS A 48 -15.14 -7.84 2.09
C HIS A 48 -16.31 -7.12 2.79
N ASN A 49 -17.08 -6.28 2.08
CA ASN A 49 -18.23 -5.54 2.62
C ASN A 49 -17.88 -4.63 3.82
N LEU A 50 -16.69 -4.05 3.83
CA LEU A 50 -16.18 -3.16 4.88
C LEU A 50 -16.08 -1.69 4.43
N PHE A 51 -16.34 -1.39 3.15
CA PHE A 51 -16.15 -0.05 2.56
C PHE A 51 -16.94 1.05 3.28
N GLU A 52 -18.16 0.77 3.74
CA GLU A 52 -18.98 1.73 4.49
C GLU A 52 -18.36 2.15 5.84
N HIS A 53 -17.37 1.39 6.31
CA HIS A 53 -16.66 1.63 7.56
C HIS A 53 -15.22 2.14 7.34
N LYS A 54 -14.81 2.47 6.10
CA LYS A 54 -13.44 2.88 5.72
C LYS A 54 -12.83 3.87 6.71
N GLU A 55 -13.47 5.02 6.94
CA GLU A 55 -12.95 6.07 7.82
C GLU A 55 -12.61 5.56 9.23
N ARG A 56 -13.53 4.77 9.84
CA ARG A 56 -13.31 4.22 11.19
C ARG A 56 -12.23 3.14 11.22
N LEU A 57 -12.05 2.42 10.12
CA LEU A 57 -10.99 1.43 9.98
C LEU A 57 -9.63 2.12 9.79
N LEU A 58 -9.57 3.22 9.04
CA LEU A 58 -8.39 4.06 8.90
C LEU A 58 -7.98 4.68 10.25
N ASP A 59 -8.94 5.19 11.02
CA ASP A 59 -8.72 5.69 12.39
C ASP A 59 -8.17 4.60 13.33
N ALA A 60 -8.53 3.34 13.09
CA ALA A 60 -8.01 2.18 13.81
C ALA A 60 -6.63 1.70 13.30
N GLY A 61 -6.04 2.39 12.33
CA GLY A 61 -4.73 2.06 11.73
C GLY A 61 -4.78 1.00 10.64
N LEU A 62 -5.97 0.58 10.20
CA LEU A 62 -6.15 -0.45 9.18
C LEU A 62 -6.07 0.14 7.76
N THR A 63 -4.87 0.59 7.41
CA THR A 63 -4.57 1.39 6.20
C THR A 63 -4.07 0.56 5.02
N THR A 64 -3.95 -0.77 5.16
CA THR A 64 -3.54 -1.67 4.07
C THR A 64 -4.29 -2.98 4.13
N PRO A 65 -4.53 -3.67 3.00
CA PRO A 65 -5.08 -5.03 2.98
C PRO A 65 -4.30 -5.99 3.92
N LYS A 66 -2.97 -5.88 3.95
CA LYS A 66 -2.10 -6.70 4.83
C LYS A 66 -2.42 -6.54 6.31
N SER A 67 -2.82 -5.34 6.76
CA SER A 67 -3.17 -5.11 8.16
C SER A 67 -4.39 -5.91 8.63
N TYR A 68 -5.24 -6.37 7.70
CA TYR A 68 -6.45 -7.15 8.00
C TYR A 68 -6.20 -8.63 8.24
N ALA A 69 -5.03 -9.17 7.87
CA ALA A 69 -4.72 -10.59 8.01
C ALA A 69 -4.85 -11.12 9.46
N HIS A 70 -4.65 -10.23 10.44
CA HIS A 70 -4.71 -10.57 11.87
C HIS A 70 -5.88 -9.91 12.60
N VAL A 71 -6.80 -9.28 11.87
CA VAL A 71 -7.92 -8.56 12.47
C VAL A 71 -8.94 -9.54 13.04
N GLN A 72 -9.25 -9.37 14.33
CA GLN A 72 -10.31 -10.10 14.99
C GLN A 72 -11.67 -9.42 14.74
N PRO A 73 -12.78 -10.19 14.69
CA PRO A 73 -14.13 -9.62 14.58
C PRO A 73 -14.47 -8.61 15.68
N SER A 74 -13.84 -8.74 16.86
CA SER A 74 -13.97 -7.78 17.97
C SER A 74 -13.44 -6.38 17.62
N MET A 75 -12.35 -6.29 16.85
CA MET A 75 -11.79 -5.01 16.40
C MET A 75 -12.67 -4.35 15.35
N LEU A 76 -13.16 -5.12 14.37
CA LEU A 76 -14.12 -4.62 13.38
C LEU A 76 -15.39 -4.09 14.07
N LYS A 77 -15.87 -4.79 15.11
CA LYS A 77 -17.00 -4.32 15.91
C LYS A 77 -16.71 -2.99 16.61
N GLN A 78 -15.49 -2.77 17.12
CA GLN A 78 -15.09 -1.49 17.71
C GLN A 78 -15.08 -0.35 16.66
N CYS A 79 -14.81 -0.68 15.40
CA CYS A 79 -14.89 0.24 14.26
C CYS A 79 -16.34 0.45 13.75
N GLY A 80 -17.34 -0.07 14.45
CA GLY A 80 -18.75 0.10 14.12
C GLY A 80 -19.30 -0.90 13.11
N VAL A 81 -18.53 -1.93 12.72
CA VAL A 81 -19.00 -3.01 11.85
C VAL A 81 -19.98 -3.91 12.64
N PRO A 82 -21.17 -4.23 12.11
CA PRO A 82 -22.08 -5.18 12.76
C PRO A 82 -21.41 -6.53 13.01
N LEU A 83 -21.67 -7.18 14.15
CA LEU A 83 -21.00 -8.42 14.53
C LEU A 83 -21.15 -9.55 13.49
N ALA A 84 -22.28 -9.61 12.79
CA ALA A 84 -22.50 -10.57 11.72
C ALA A 84 -21.55 -10.31 10.54
N ALA A 85 -21.53 -9.08 10.02
CA ALA A 85 -20.63 -8.65 8.94
C ALA A 85 -19.16 -8.77 9.34
N ALA A 86 -18.80 -8.45 10.58
CA ALA A 86 -17.44 -8.58 11.09
C ALA A 86 -16.94 -10.04 11.11
N LYS A 87 -17.82 -11.00 11.42
CA LYS A 87 -17.48 -12.43 11.35
C LYS A 87 -17.33 -12.91 9.92
N GLU A 88 -18.24 -12.49 9.04
CA GLU A 88 -18.22 -12.82 7.62
C GLU A 88 -16.95 -12.28 6.93
N ALA A 89 -16.67 -10.98 7.11
CA ALA A 89 -15.46 -10.35 6.60
C ALA A 89 -14.20 -11.04 7.13
N SER A 90 -14.11 -11.33 8.45
CA SER A 90 -12.96 -12.03 9.02
C SER A 90 -12.76 -13.44 8.44
N LEU A 91 -13.84 -14.16 8.11
CA LEU A 91 -13.74 -15.46 7.44
C LEU A 91 -13.30 -15.32 5.97
N SER A 92 -13.90 -14.38 5.24
CA SER A 92 -13.57 -14.12 3.84
C SER A 92 -12.10 -13.66 3.68
N ILE A 93 -11.62 -12.78 4.55
CA ILE A 93 -10.22 -12.33 4.57
C ILE A 93 -9.29 -13.50 4.83
N LYS A 94 -9.62 -14.38 5.79
CA LYS A 94 -8.80 -15.56 6.10
C LYS A 94 -8.72 -16.53 4.92
N GLN A 95 -9.83 -16.74 4.21
CA GLN A 95 -9.86 -17.57 3.00
C GLN A 95 -8.95 -16.97 1.92
N ALA A 96 -9.10 -15.68 1.63
CA ALA A 96 -8.26 -15.00 0.65
C ALA A 96 -6.76 -15.08 1.01
N THR A 97 -6.39 -14.88 2.28
CA THR A 97 -4.98 -15.00 2.71
C THR A 97 -4.45 -16.43 2.64
N PHE A 98 -5.31 -17.44 2.81
CA PHE A 98 -4.91 -18.84 2.70
C PHE A 98 -4.71 -19.23 1.23
N GLU A 99 -5.61 -18.80 0.35
CA GLU A 99 -5.50 -19.01 -1.10
C GLU A 99 -4.27 -18.31 -1.68
N SER A 100 -3.98 -17.08 -1.28
CA SER A 100 -2.74 -16.40 -1.69
C SER A 100 -1.49 -17.15 -1.22
N LYS A 101 -1.53 -17.72 0.00
CA LYS A 101 -0.39 -18.47 0.53
C LYS A 101 -0.19 -19.82 -0.17
N ALA A 102 -1.27 -20.49 -0.54
CA ALA A 102 -1.22 -21.72 -1.32
C ALA A 102 -0.67 -21.47 -2.73
N ALA A 103 -1.05 -20.36 -3.38
CA ALA A 103 -0.51 -19.97 -4.67
C ALA A 103 1.00 -19.65 -4.61
N GLU A 104 1.45 -18.99 -3.54
CA GLU A 104 2.88 -18.65 -3.34
C GLU A 104 3.74 -19.89 -3.06
N GLU A 105 3.18 -20.94 -2.46
CA GLU A 105 3.85 -22.24 -2.29
C GLU A 105 3.91 -23.05 -3.59
N GLU A 106 2.91 -22.94 -4.47
CA GLU A 106 2.88 -23.63 -5.78
C GLU A 106 3.88 -23.01 -6.77
N GLU A 107 4.02 -21.67 -6.81
CA GLU A 107 5.04 -20.99 -7.63
C GLU A 107 6.48 -21.29 -7.17
N GLN A 108 6.72 -21.52 -5.87
CA GLN A 108 8.05 -21.88 -5.35
C GLN A 108 8.42 -23.35 -5.64
N GLU A 109 7.45 -24.26 -5.74
CA GLU A 109 7.72 -25.63 -6.20
C GLU A 109 8.09 -25.64 -7.69
N GLU A 110 7.41 -24.88 -8.55
CA GLU A 110 7.71 -24.82 -9.99
C GLU A 110 9.10 -24.20 -10.29
N GLU A 111 9.52 -23.13 -9.62
CA GLU A 111 10.88 -22.57 -9.81
C GLU A 111 12.00 -23.52 -9.35
N SER A 112 11.72 -24.41 -8.39
CA SER A 112 12.71 -25.37 -7.89
C SER A 112 12.89 -26.61 -8.78
N GLU A 113 11.90 -26.92 -9.63
CA GLU A 113 11.99 -28.00 -10.61
C GLU A 113 12.72 -27.55 -11.89
N GLU A 114 12.66 -26.27 -12.30
CA GLU A 114 13.40 -25.75 -13.47
C GLU A 114 14.90 -25.54 -13.24
N GLU A 115 15.38 -25.31 -12.00
CA GLU A 115 16.84 -25.21 -11.72
C GLU A 115 17.55 -26.57 -11.62
N SER A 116 16.81 -27.68 -11.75
CA SER A 116 17.31 -29.05 -11.54
C SER A 116 17.43 -29.89 -12.83
N GLU A 117 17.09 -29.37 -14.01
CA GLU A 117 17.25 -30.05 -15.33
C GLU A 117 18.55 -29.71 -16.09
#